data_AF-A0A7L2R771-F1
#
_entry.id   AF-A0A7L2R771-F1
#
_cell.length_a   1.000
_cell.length_b   1.000
_cell.length_c   1.000
_cell.angle_alpha   90.00
_cell.angle_beta   90.00
_cell.angle_gamma   90.00
#
_symmetry.space_group_name_H-M   'P 1'
#
loop_
_entity.id
_entity.type
_entity.pdbx_description
1 polymer ?
#
loop_
_entity_poly.entity_id
_entity_poly.type
_entity_poly.pdbx_seq_one_letter_code
_entity_poly.pdbx_strand_id
1 'polypeptide(L)'
;QSSEHNILVIGVPNVGKSSLINSLRRLHLKKGKATAVGGEPGITKAVLSRIQVCEKPLMYLVDTPGVLPPRLGDVETGMKLALCGAIRDHLVGEDVMADYLLYTLNKQQQFGYVQRYRLGQPCDHIEPLLKHVALTQGRTQRVKVLTGTGNVNMMMLNYPAAAYEFLRDFRAGHLGRVTLD
;
A
#
# COMPACT_ATOMS: atom_id res chain seq x y z
N GLN A 1 -39.18 14.07 -17.62
CA GLN A 1 -37.88 14.75 -17.47
C GLN A 1 -36.84 13.68 -17.21
N SER A 2 -35.77 13.59 -18.01
CA SER A 2 -34.65 12.69 -17.69
C SER A 2 -33.84 13.36 -16.58
N SER A 3 -33.95 12.86 -15.35
CA SER A 3 -33.21 13.38 -14.20
C SER A 3 -31.72 13.11 -14.36
N GLU A 4 -30.93 14.17 -14.39
CA GLU A 4 -29.47 14.11 -14.35
C GLU A 4 -29.00 13.94 -12.90
N HIS A 5 -28.06 13.02 -12.66
CA HIS A 5 -27.46 12.80 -11.34
C HIS A 5 -25.99 13.16 -11.34
N ASN A 6 -25.58 13.89 -10.31
CA ASN A 6 -24.20 14.30 -10.08
C ASN A 6 -23.74 13.79 -8.73
N ILE A 7 -22.71 12.94 -8.74
CA ILE A 7 -22.24 12.24 -7.56
C ILE A 7 -20.78 12.60 -7.32
N LEU A 8 -20.46 13.04 -6.11
CA LEU A 8 -19.10 13.29 -5.67
C LEU A 8 -18.56 12.05 -4.96
N VAL A 9 -17.39 11.55 -5.38
CA VAL A 9 -16.73 10.42 -4.72
C VAL A 9 -15.63 10.95 -3.79
N ILE A 10 -15.76 10.71 -2.49
CA ILE A 10 -14.82 11.16 -1.46
C ILE A 10 -14.22 9.97 -0.70
N GLY A 11 -13.04 10.14 -0.12
CA GLY A 11 -12.37 9.12 0.68
C GLY A 11 -10.85 9.33 0.73
N VAL A 12 -10.19 8.60 1.63
CA VAL A 12 -8.73 8.71 1.83
C VAL A 12 -7.93 8.32 0.57
N PRO A 13 -6.63 8.65 0.47
CA PRO A 13 -5.81 8.20 -0.65
C PRO A 13 -5.83 6.68 -0.85
N ASN A 14 -5.67 6.24 -2.09
CA ASN A 14 -5.54 4.82 -2.48
C ASN A 14 -6.72 3.87 -2.17
N VAL A 15 -7.86 4.36 -1.68
CA VAL A 15 -9.08 3.53 -1.50
C VAL A 15 -9.78 3.07 -2.80
N GLY A 16 -9.25 3.45 -3.97
CA GLY A 16 -9.80 3.02 -5.26
C GLY A 16 -10.89 3.93 -5.86
N LYS A 17 -11.01 5.19 -5.44
CA LYS A 17 -11.97 6.18 -6.01
C LYS A 17 -11.93 6.24 -7.54
N SER A 18 -10.76 6.51 -8.10
CA SER A 18 -10.54 6.61 -9.55
C SER A 18 -10.75 5.29 -10.28
N SER A 19 -10.42 4.17 -9.61
CA SER A 19 -10.70 2.82 -10.12
C SER A 19 -12.20 2.55 -10.22
N LEU A 20 -12.98 2.91 -9.18
CA LEU A 20 -14.44 2.78 -9.17
C LEU A 20 -15.07 3.57 -10.33
N ILE A 21 -14.67 4.84 -10.50
CA ILE A 21 -15.18 5.71 -11.57
C ILE A 21 -14.88 5.11 -12.95
N ASN A 22 -13.63 4.70 -13.18
CA ASN A 22 -13.23 4.08 -14.45
C ASN A 22 -13.95 2.76 -14.71
N SER A 23 -14.23 1.97 -13.66
CA SER A 23 -14.99 0.73 -13.77
C SER A 23 -16.45 1.00 -14.13
N LEU A 24 -17.12 1.94 -13.47
CA LEU A 24 -18.50 2.31 -13.78
C LEU A 24 -18.64 2.85 -15.21
N ARG A 25 -17.70 3.69 -15.64
CA ARG A 25 -17.64 4.20 -17.01
C ARG A 25 -17.48 3.08 -18.03
N ARG A 26 -16.63 2.09 -17.74
CA ARG A 26 -16.44 0.93 -18.62
C ARG A 26 -17.68 0.05 -18.67
N LEU A 27 -18.31 -0.23 -17.52
CA LEU A 27 -19.47 -1.11 -17.42
C LEU A 27 -20.68 -0.57 -18.18
N HIS A 28 -20.99 0.72 -18.02
CA HIS A 28 -22.24 1.28 -18.57
C HIS A 28 -22.04 2.03 -19.90
N LEU A 29 -20.85 2.58 -20.18
CA LEU A 29 -20.59 3.32 -21.43
C LEU A 29 -19.67 2.56 -22.39
N LYS A 30 -19.02 1.47 -21.97
CA LYS A 30 -18.00 0.75 -22.75
C LYS A 30 -16.84 1.65 -23.22
N LYS A 31 -16.57 2.76 -22.52
CA LYS A 31 -15.49 3.70 -22.81
C LYS A 31 -14.24 3.41 -21.97
N GLY A 32 -13.09 3.91 -22.41
CA GLY A 32 -11.78 3.72 -21.77
C GLY A 32 -11.62 4.38 -20.38
N LYS A 33 -10.38 4.57 -19.91
CA LYS A 33 -10.11 5.30 -18.67
C LYS A 33 -10.34 6.80 -18.87
N ALA A 34 -10.90 7.47 -17.87
CA ALA A 34 -11.10 8.92 -17.83
C ALA A 34 -10.28 9.61 -16.73
N THR A 35 -9.90 8.87 -15.68
CA THR A 35 -9.04 9.36 -14.59
C THR A 35 -7.82 8.45 -14.40
N ALA A 36 -6.71 9.04 -13.94
CA ALA A 36 -5.48 8.32 -13.66
C ALA A 36 -5.64 7.40 -12.43
N VAL A 37 -4.93 6.27 -12.43
CA VAL A 37 -4.92 5.32 -11.31
C VAL A 37 -3.47 4.97 -11.03
N GLY A 38 -3.08 5.03 -9.76
CA GLY A 38 -1.75 4.64 -9.28
C GLY A 38 -1.80 4.27 -7.80
N GLY A 39 -0.79 3.53 -7.34
CA GLY A 39 -0.66 3.09 -5.94
C GLY A 39 -0.01 4.12 -5.02
N GLU A 40 0.41 5.27 -5.55
CA GLU A 40 1.03 6.34 -4.76
C GLU A 40 -0.01 7.35 -4.24
N PRO A 41 0.04 7.76 -2.96
CA PRO A 41 -0.79 8.84 -2.47
C PRO A 41 -0.59 10.15 -3.25
N GLY A 42 -1.70 10.75 -3.67
CA GLY A 42 -1.70 12.06 -4.35
C GLY A 42 -1.63 11.99 -5.88
N ILE A 43 -1.94 10.85 -6.51
CA ILE A 43 -2.06 10.74 -7.98
C ILE A 43 -3.14 11.67 -8.54
N THR A 44 -4.32 11.70 -7.93
CA THR A 44 -5.37 12.67 -8.26
C THR A 44 -5.03 13.99 -7.56
N LYS A 45 -4.41 14.93 -8.31
CA LYS A 45 -3.88 16.20 -7.78
C LYS A 45 -4.88 17.36 -7.75
N ALA A 46 -5.97 17.26 -8.51
CA ALA A 46 -7.03 18.26 -8.56
C ALA A 46 -8.38 17.55 -8.69
N VAL A 47 -9.45 18.22 -8.27
CA VAL A 47 -10.81 17.77 -8.55
C VAL A 47 -10.98 17.71 -10.06
N LEU A 48 -11.23 16.51 -10.58
CA LEU A 48 -11.39 16.33 -12.02
C LEU A 48 -12.76 16.81 -12.47
N SER A 49 -12.88 17.13 -13.77
CA SER A 49 -14.15 17.44 -14.39
C SER A 49 -15.17 16.30 -14.20
N ARG A 50 -16.47 16.63 -14.34
CA ARG A 50 -17.56 15.66 -14.25
C ARG A 50 -17.38 14.55 -15.29
N ILE A 51 -17.09 13.33 -14.84
CA ILE A 51 -16.89 12.15 -15.69
C ILE A 51 -18.25 11.48 -15.87
N GLN A 52 -18.76 11.45 -17.09
CA GLN A 52 -19.98 10.69 -17.38
C GLN A 52 -19.71 9.19 -17.19
N VAL A 53 -20.58 8.53 -16.43
CA VAL A 53 -20.51 7.08 -16.20
C VAL A 53 -21.74 6.33 -16.67
N CYS A 54 -22.85 6.98 -16.97
CA CYS A 54 -24.06 6.34 -17.50
C CYS A 54 -24.86 7.31 -18.39
N GLU A 55 -25.56 6.78 -19.39
CA GLU A 55 -26.44 7.54 -20.29
C GLU A 55 -27.90 7.55 -19.82
N LYS A 56 -28.38 6.46 -19.22
CA LYS A 56 -29.78 6.30 -18.78
C LYS A 56 -29.86 5.50 -17.46
N PRO A 57 -30.11 6.16 -16.30
CA PRO A 57 -30.22 7.62 -16.16
C PRO A 57 -28.88 8.30 -16.49
N LEU A 58 -28.95 9.58 -16.88
CA LEU A 58 -27.74 10.36 -17.13
C LEU A 58 -27.00 10.58 -15.80
N MET A 59 -25.80 10.04 -15.68
CA MET A 59 -25.01 10.08 -14.44
C MET A 59 -23.58 10.53 -14.67
N TYR A 60 -23.12 11.42 -13.80
CA TYR A 60 -21.74 11.89 -13.75
C TYR A 60 -21.16 11.68 -12.35
N LEU A 61 -19.90 11.24 -12.31
CA LEU A 61 -19.10 11.15 -11.10
C LEU A 61 -17.97 12.17 -11.15
N VAL A 62 -17.69 12.79 -10.01
CA VAL A 62 -16.57 13.71 -9.83
C VAL A 62 -15.50 13.01 -9.00
N ASP A 63 -14.31 12.86 -9.58
CA ASP A 63 -13.15 12.30 -8.90
C ASP A 63 -12.47 13.37 -8.05
N THR A 64 -12.15 13.04 -6.80
CA THR A 64 -11.52 13.96 -5.87
C THR A 64 -10.15 13.44 -5.44
N PRO A 65 -9.20 14.35 -5.11
CA PRO A 65 -8.00 13.97 -4.39
C PRO A 65 -8.34 13.17 -3.14
N GLY A 66 -7.49 12.19 -2.79
CA GLY A 66 -7.64 11.54 -1.49
C GLY A 66 -7.35 12.52 -0.37
N VAL A 67 -8.26 12.63 0.61
CA VAL A 67 -8.10 13.53 1.75
C VAL A 67 -8.01 12.71 3.02
N LEU A 68 -6.93 12.90 3.77
CA LEU A 68 -6.81 12.42 5.14
C LEU A 68 -7.32 13.50 6.10
N PRO A 69 -7.93 13.13 7.23
CA PRO A 69 -8.29 14.11 8.25
C PRO A 69 -7.04 14.82 8.78
N PRO A 70 -7.13 16.10 9.16
CA PRO A 70 -5.97 16.91 9.58
C PRO A 70 -5.35 16.42 10.89
N ARG A 71 -6.10 15.68 11.70
CA ARG A 71 -5.63 14.98 12.89
C ARG A 71 -6.18 13.57 12.87
N LEU A 72 -5.29 12.60 13.03
CA LEU A 72 -5.68 11.22 13.30
C LEU A 72 -5.94 11.11 14.80
N GLY A 73 -7.01 10.41 15.19
CA GLY A 73 -7.43 10.31 16.58
C GLY A 73 -6.39 9.62 17.46
N ASP A 74 -5.70 8.63 16.90
CA ASP A 74 -4.67 7.85 17.55
C ASP A 74 -3.59 7.39 16.55
N VAL A 75 -2.45 6.94 17.10
CA VAL A 75 -1.29 6.49 16.33
C VAL A 75 -1.57 5.19 15.57
N GLU A 76 -2.36 4.29 16.16
CA GLU A 76 -2.68 2.98 15.57
C GLU A 76 -3.46 3.15 14.25
N THR A 77 -4.45 4.06 14.23
CA THR A 77 -5.17 4.45 13.03
C THR A 77 -4.23 4.96 11.93
N GLY A 78 -3.22 5.76 12.30
CA GLY A 78 -2.18 6.22 11.36
C GLY A 78 -1.34 5.09 10.79
N MET A 79 -0.93 4.13 11.64
CA MET A 79 -0.18 2.96 11.21
C MET A 79 -1.00 2.09 10.25
N LYS A 80 -2.28 1.83 10.55
CA LYS A 80 -3.18 1.07 9.66
C LYS A 80 -3.36 1.76 8.32
N LEU A 81 -3.59 3.08 8.31
CA LEU A 81 -3.68 3.87 7.08
C LEU A 81 -2.39 3.82 6.27
N ALA A 82 -1.23 3.90 6.93
CA ALA A 82 0.06 3.74 6.29
C ALA A 82 0.23 2.34 5.69
N LEU A 83 -0.12 1.27 6.40
CA LEU A 83 -0.09 -0.10 5.88
C LEU A 83 -0.97 -0.27 4.63
N CYS A 84 -2.16 0.35 4.60
CA CYS A 84 -3.03 0.38 3.43
C CYS A 84 -2.55 1.32 2.31
N GLY A 85 -1.43 2.00 2.49
CA GLY A 85 -0.84 2.92 1.53
C GLY A 85 -1.58 4.24 1.41
N ALA A 86 -2.41 4.64 2.37
CA ALA A 86 -3.05 5.95 2.35
C ALA A 86 -2.08 7.10 2.71
N ILE A 87 -0.98 6.77 3.41
CA ILE A 87 0.11 7.67 3.79
C ILE A 87 1.39 7.17 3.10
N ARG A 88 2.30 8.07 2.73
CA ARG A 88 3.58 7.70 2.12
C ARG A 88 4.48 7.02 3.16
N ASP A 89 5.03 5.86 2.81
CA ASP A 89 5.75 4.97 3.72
C ASP A 89 6.91 5.66 4.45
N HIS A 90 7.77 6.37 3.72
CA HIS A 90 8.92 7.10 4.28
C HIS A 90 8.56 8.20 5.30
N LEU A 91 7.31 8.67 5.35
CA LEU A 91 6.87 9.64 6.37
C LEU A 91 6.65 8.97 7.72
N VAL A 92 6.41 7.66 7.74
CA VAL A 92 6.18 6.86 8.94
C VAL A 92 7.43 6.06 9.32
N GLY A 93 8.14 5.53 8.32
CA GLY A 93 9.29 4.64 8.47
C GLY A 93 8.91 3.20 8.14
N GLU A 94 9.50 2.66 7.06
CA GLU A 94 9.20 1.33 6.56
C GLU A 94 9.51 0.22 7.57
N ASP A 95 10.54 0.39 8.39
CA ASP A 95 10.95 -0.51 9.46
C ASP A 95 9.91 -0.55 10.60
N VAL A 96 9.46 0.62 11.06
CA VAL A 96 8.41 0.75 12.09
C VAL A 96 7.09 0.17 11.58
N MET A 97 6.75 0.44 10.32
CA MET A 97 5.57 -0.14 9.68
C MET A 97 5.66 -1.66 9.57
N ALA A 98 6.82 -2.20 9.19
CA ALA A 98 7.03 -3.63 9.05
C ALA A 98 6.93 -4.35 10.41
N ASP A 99 7.48 -3.77 11.47
CA ASP A 99 7.38 -4.32 12.83
C ASP A 99 5.92 -4.31 13.32
N TYR A 100 5.22 -3.18 13.17
CA TYR A 100 3.80 -3.08 13.51
C TYR A 100 2.93 -4.07 12.72
N LEU A 101 3.23 -4.29 11.44
CA LEU A 101 2.54 -5.29 10.62
C LEU A 101 2.78 -6.70 11.17
N LEU A 102 4.03 -7.06 11.51
CA LEU A 102 4.34 -8.36 12.10
C LEU A 102 3.57 -8.57 13.41
N TYR A 103 3.60 -7.58 14.30
CA TYR A 103 2.81 -7.60 15.53
C TYR A 103 1.33 -7.84 15.26
N THR A 104 0.75 -7.11 14.30
CA THR A 104 -0.67 -7.22 13.96
C THR A 104 -1.01 -8.61 13.40
N LEU A 105 -0.18 -9.14 12.51
CA LEU A 105 -0.35 -10.47 11.94
C LEU A 105 -0.29 -11.56 13.01
N ASN A 106 0.68 -11.50 13.93
CA ASN A 106 0.79 -12.45 15.03
C ASN A 106 -0.41 -12.36 15.99
N LYS A 107 -0.82 -11.14 16.35
CA LYS A 107 -1.99 -10.88 17.21
C LYS A 107 -3.27 -11.49 16.62
N GLN A 108 -3.40 -11.49 15.30
CA GLN A 108 -4.55 -12.07 14.58
C GLN A 108 -4.35 -13.54 14.17
N GLN A 109 -3.27 -14.18 14.58
CA GLN A 109 -2.89 -15.55 14.18
C GLN A 109 -2.80 -15.76 12.66
N GLN A 110 -2.40 -14.72 11.93
CA GLN A 110 -2.23 -14.72 10.47
C GLN A 110 -0.77 -14.99 10.09
N PHE A 111 -0.44 -16.26 9.91
CA PHE A 111 0.96 -16.70 9.71
C PHE A 111 1.36 -16.91 8.25
N GLY A 112 0.66 -16.31 7.28
CA GLY A 112 0.99 -16.47 5.85
C GLY A 112 2.43 -16.04 5.49
N TYR A 113 3.00 -15.11 6.26
CA TYR A 113 4.41 -14.70 6.12
C TYR A 113 5.41 -15.83 6.41
N VAL A 114 5.07 -16.76 7.33
CA VAL A 114 5.92 -17.90 7.69
C VAL A 114 6.13 -18.79 6.47
N GLN A 115 5.04 -19.13 5.77
CA GLN A 115 5.11 -19.91 4.54
C GLN A 115 5.76 -19.12 3.40
N ARG A 116 5.40 -17.85 3.22
CA ARG A 116 5.92 -16.98 2.16
C ARG A 116 7.44 -16.85 2.18
N TYR A 117 8.02 -16.66 3.37
CA TYR A 117 9.46 -16.43 3.55
C TYR A 117 10.19 -17.65 4.13
N ARG A 118 9.54 -18.81 4.15
CA ARG A 118 10.12 -20.09 4.58
C ARG A 118 10.73 -20.02 5.99
N LEU A 119 10.01 -19.39 6.92
CA LEU A 119 10.34 -19.48 8.34
C LEU A 119 9.90 -20.85 8.85
N GLY A 120 10.64 -21.41 9.81
CA GLY A 120 10.25 -22.67 10.46
C GLY A 120 9.05 -22.51 11.40
N GLN A 121 8.86 -21.31 11.94
CA GLN A 121 7.81 -20.97 12.91
C GLN A 121 7.55 -19.45 12.91
N PRO A 122 6.42 -18.99 13.47
CA PRO A 122 6.18 -17.58 13.73
C PRO A 122 7.29 -16.94 14.58
N CYS A 123 7.54 -15.65 14.40
CA CYS A 123 8.50 -14.90 15.20
C CYS A 123 7.94 -13.54 15.61
N ASP A 124 8.36 -13.05 16.77
CA ASP A 124 7.92 -11.75 17.32
C ASP A 124 8.96 -10.63 17.13
N HIS A 125 10.09 -10.94 16.51
CA HIS A 125 11.14 -9.97 16.23
C HIS A 125 11.22 -9.70 14.73
N ILE A 126 11.31 -8.42 14.38
CA ILE A 126 11.33 -7.99 12.98
C ILE A 126 12.64 -8.36 12.28
N GLU A 127 13.78 -8.33 12.95
CA GLU A 127 15.09 -8.59 12.32
C GLU A 127 15.23 -10.02 11.78
N PRO A 128 14.86 -11.09 12.52
CA PRO A 128 14.80 -12.43 11.96
C PRO A 128 13.89 -12.53 10.73
N LEU A 129 12.71 -11.90 10.77
CA LEU A 129 11.81 -11.89 9.63
C LEU A 129 12.45 -11.21 8.43
N LEU A 130 12.96 -9.98 8.59
CA LEU A 130 13.57 -9.24 7.49
C LEU A 130 14.81 -9.92 6.93
N LYS A 131 15.57 -10.66 7.74
CA LYS A 131 16.66 -11.52 7.26
C LYS A 131 16.12 -12.58 6.30
N HIS A 132 15.05 -13.28 6.67
CA HIS A 132 14.40 -14.28 5.81
C HIS A 132 13.79 -13.66 4.54
N VAL A 133 13.16 -12.50 4.65
CA VAL A 133 12.65 -11.74 3.49
C VAL A 133 13.81 -11.39 2.55
N ALA A 134 14.91 -10.86 3.08
CA ALA A 134 16.07 -10.47 2.29
C ALA A 134 16.69 -11.66 1.54
N LEU A 135 16.82 -12.81 2.21
CA LEU A 135 17.37 -14.04 1.61
C LEU A 135 16.43 -14.61 0.55
N THR A 136 15.13 -14.74 0.85
CA THR A 136 14.17 -15.35 -0.07
C THR A 136 13.84 -14.49 -1.29
N GLN A 137 13.88 -13.16 -1.13
CA GLN A 137 13.59 -12.19 -2.19
C GLN A 137 14.86 -11.61 -2.84
N GLY A 138 16.04 -12.10 -2.46
CA GLY A 138 17.32 -11.65 -3.02
C GLY A 138 17.66 -10.18 -2.76
N ARG A 139 17.16 -9.59 -1.65
CA ARG A 139 17.42 -8.19 -1.28
C ARG A 139 18.80 -8.07 -0.65
N THR A 140 19.78 -7.80 -1.49
CA THR A 140 21.18 -7.62 -1.09
C THR A 140 21.71 -6.29 -1.62
N GLN A 141 22.76 -5.78 -0.98
CA GLN A 141 23.44 -4.55 -1.37
C GLN A 141 24.95 -4.70 -1.27
N ARG A 142 25.67 -3.99 -2.16
CA ARG A 142 27.14 -3.88 -2.09
C ARG A 142 27.50 -2.80 -1.09
N VAL A 143 28.26 -3.16 -0.07
CA VAL A 143 28.77 -2.23 0.94
C VAL A 143 30.29 -2.26 0.91
N LYS A 144 30.91 -1.09 0.94
CA LYS A 144 32.36 -0.96 1.16
C LYS A 144 32.61 -1.02 2.66
N VAL A 145 33.31 -2.06 3.09
CA VAL A 145 33.73 -2.21 4.48
C VAL A 145 35.21 -1.86 4.57
N LEU A 146 35.54 -0.94 5.47
CA LEU A 146 36.91 -0.63 5.81
C LEU A 146 37.43 -1.78 6.68
N THR A 147 38.37 -2.56 6.15
CA THR A 147 39.09 -3.59 6.90
C THR A 147 40.50 -3.11 7.22
N GLY A 148 41.17 -3.70 8.21
CA GLY A 148 42.55 -3.33 8.55
C GLY A 148 43.55 -3.42 7.39
N THR A 149 43.18 -4.09 6.28
CA THR A 149 43.97 -4.25 5.05
C THR A 149 43.45 -3.41 3.87
N GLY A 150 42.48 -2.51 4.08
CA GLY A 150 41.90 -1.63 3.05
C GLY A 150 40.39 -1.82 2.84
N ASN A 151 39.85 -1.13 1.83
CA ASN A 151 38.42 -1.17 1.51
C ASN A 151 38.06 -2.42 0.70
N VAL A 152 37.18 -3.25 1.25
CA VAL A 152 36.66 -4.44 0.56
C VAL A 152 35.19 -4.25 0.22
N ASN A 153 34.81 -4.60 -1.01
CA ASN A 153 33.40 -4.65 -1.38
C ASN A 153 32.80 -5.98 -0.90
N MET A 154 31.80 -5.92 -0.02
CA MET A 154 31.07 -7.08 0.47
C MET A 154 29.60 -7.00 0.08
N MET A 155 28.99 -8.15 -0.20
CA MET A 155 27.54 -8.27 -0.35
C MET A 155 26.91 -8.46 1.03
N MET A 156 26.00 -7.57 1.42
CA MET A 156 25.24 -7.66 2.67
C MET A 156 23.74 -7.70 2.40
N LEU A 157 22.97 -8.19 3.37
CA LEU A 157 21.51 -8.13 3.31
C LEU A 157 21.04 -6.68 3.38
N ASN A 158 20.07 -6.33 2.55
CA ASN A 158 19.46 -5.00 2.52
C ASN A 158 18.14 -5.03 3.31
N TYR A 159 18.23 -4.76 4.61
CA TYR A 159 17.07 -4.75 5.52
C TYR A 159 16.01 -3.71 5.14
N PRO A 160 16.35 -2.44 4.78
CA PRO A 160 15.35 -1.49 4.30
C PRO A 160 14.58 -1.99 3.07
N ALA A 161 15.28 -2.57 2.09
CA ALA A 161 14.61 -3.14 0.91
C ALA A 161 13.77 -4.37 1.27
N ALA A 162 14.16 -5.14 2.29
CA ALA A 162 13.37 -6.26 2.79
C ALA A 162 12.11 -5.78 3.53
N ALA A 163 12.19 -4.71 4.33
CA ALA A 163 11.03 -4.11 4.99
C ALA A 163 10.02 -3.60 3.96
N TYR A 164 10.49 -2.85 2.96
CA TYR A 164 9.66 -2.41 1.84
C TYR A 164 9.01 -3.60 1.10
N GLU A 165 9.76 -4.67 0.86
CA GLU A 165 9.24 -5.87 0.21
C GLU A 165 8.15 -6.57 1.04
N PHE A 166 8.32 -6.63 2.36
CA PHE A 166 7.35 -7.21 3.27
C PHE A 166 6.03 -6.44 3.25
N LEU A 167 6.09 -5.10 3.31
CA LEU A 167 4.92 -4.22 3.19
C LEU A 167 4.24 -4.37 1.83
N ARG A 168 5.02 -4.52 0.76
CA ARG A 168 4.51 -4.73 -0.60
C ARG A 168 3.77 -6.06 -0.73
N ASP A 169 4.33 -7.14 -0.20
CA ASP A 169 3.69 -8.47 -0.21
C ASP A 169 2.39 -8.47 0.60
N PHE A 170 2.34 -7.73 1.72
CA PHE A 170 1.10 -7.50 2.46
C PHE A 170 0.03 -6.81 1.60
N ARG A 171 0.37 -5.67 1.00
CA ARG A 171 -0.56 -4.88 0.16
C ARG A 171 -1.04 -5.64 -1.06
N ALA A 172 -0.21 -6.53 -1.60
CA ALA A 172 -0.57 -7.41 -2.71
C ALA A 172 -1.44 -8.61 -2.28
N GLY A 173 -1.63 -8.83 -0.98
CA GLY A 173 -2.36 -9.98 -0.43
C GLY A 173 -1.57 -11.29 -0.47
N HIS A 174 -0.27 -11.25 -0.72
CA HIS A 174 0.59 -12.45 -0.76
C HIS A 174 0.80 -13.08 0.62
N LEU A 175 0.53 -12.33 1.69
CA LEU A 175 0.57 -12.83 3.08
C LEU A 175 -0.78 -13.39 3.55
N GLY A 176 -1.81 -13.36 2.69
CA GLY A 176 -3.18 -13.71 3.04
C GLY A 176 -4.12 -12.51 3.00
N ARG A 177 -5.42 -12.76 3.24
CA ARG A 177 -6.43 -11.71 3.37
C ARG A 177 -6.56 -11.33 4.84
N VAL A 178 -6.20 -10.09 5.15
CA VAL A 178 -6.13 -9.59 6.53
C VAL A 178 -6.93 -8.31 6.64
N THR A 179 -7.73 -8.19 7.69
CA THR A 179 -8.45 -6.96 8.05
C THR A 179 -7.76 -6.40 9.29
N LEU A 180 -7.37 -5.12 9.26
CA LEU A 180 -6.63 -4.49 10.35
C LEU A 180 -7.54 -3.97 11.49
N ASP A 181 -8.86 -3.99 11.30
CA ASP A 181 -9.90 -3.58 12.25
C ASP A 181 -10.80 -4.75 12.66
#